data_AF-A0A537NZ30-F1
#
_entry.id   AF-A0A537NZ30-F1
#
_cell.length_a   1.000
_cell.length_b   1.000
_cell.length_c   1.000
_cell.angle_alpha   90.00
_cell.angle_beta   90.00
_cell.angle_gamma   90.00
#
_symmetry.space_group_name_H-M   'P 1'
#
loop_
_entity.id
_entity.type
_entity.pdbx_description
1 polymer ?
#
loop_
_entity_poly.entity_id
_entity_poly.type
_entity_poly.pdbx_seq_one_letter_code
_entity_poly.pdbx_strand_id
1 'polypeptide(L)' 'MDVKVFSDPRKPAYLNFDAGSKPLKDPIRPETIARVRAYRHGRIKQKLIEHDCAALLVYDPLNIRYATDCSDMQI' A
#
# COMPACT_ATOMS: atom_id res chain seq x y z
N MET A 1 -42.12 0.76 -3.24
CA MET A 1 -41.61 0.72 -4.62
C MET A 1 -40.53 -0.34 -4.65
N ASP A 2 -40.70 -1.34 -5.52
CA ASP A 2 -39.80 -2.49 -5.60
C ASP A 2 -38.55 -2.10 -6.38
N VAL A 3 -37.42 -1.89 -5.68
CA VAL A 3 -36.17 -1.47 -6.32
C VAL A 3 -35.51 -2.69 -6.92
N LYS A 4 -35.68 -2.86 -8.23
CA LYS A 4 -35.01 -3.93 -8.98
C LYS A 4 -33.52 -3.63 -9.02
N VAL A 5 -32.73 -4.32 -8.19
CA VAL A 5 -31.27 -4.23 -8.19
C VAL A 5 -30.77 -4.58 -9.59
N PHE A 6 -30.10 -3.63 -10.24
CA PHE A 6 -29.47 -3.89 -11.53
C PHE A 6 -28.38 -4.95 -11.36
N SER A 7 -28.51 -6.06 -12.06
CA SER A 7 -27.50 -7.12 -12.12
C SER A 7 -27.22 -7.45 -13.58
N ASP A 8 -25.96 -7.29 -13.99
CA ASP A 8 -25.52 -7.65 -15.34
C ASP A 8 -25.60 -9.19 -15.49
N PRO A 9 -26.32 -9.72 -16.50
CA PRO A 9 -26.42 -11.16 -16.73
C PRO A 9 -25.07 -11.82 -17.08
N ARG A 10 -24.05 -11.04 -17.47
CA ARG A 10 -22.68 -11.51 -17.75
C ARG A 10 -21.83 -11.69 -16.49
N LYS A 11 -22.32 -11.26 -15.32
CA LYS A 11 -21.60 -11.33 -14.04
C LYS A 11 -21.00 -12.71 -13.70
N PRO A 12 -21.66 -13.85 -14.01
CA PRO A 12 -21.07 -15.17 -13.80
C PRO A 12 -19.78 -15.42 -14.59
N ALA A 13 -19.60 -14.77 -15.73
CA ALA A 13 -18.42 -14.95 -16.60
C ALA A 13 -17.19 -14.15 -16.14
N TYR A 14 -17.33 -13.19 -15.22
CA TYR A 14 -16.20 -12.41 -14.71
C TYR A 14 -15.35 -13.18 -13.70
N LEU A 15 -15.96 -14.16 -13.01
CA LEU A 15 -15.25 -14.94 -12.01
C LEU A 15 -14.39 -15.97 -12.72
N ASN A 16 -13.07 -15.85 -12.58
CA ASN A 16 -12.15 -16.87 -13.06
C ASN A 16 -12.16 -18.06 -12.08
N PHE A 17 -13.14 -18.96 -12.23
CA PHE A 17 -13.29 -20.15 -11.38
C PHE A 17 -12.03 -21.05 -11.40
N ASP A 18 -11.33 -21.11 -12.53
CA ASP A 18 -10.09 -21.89 -12.69
C ASP A 18 -8.87 -21.29 -11.96
N ALA A 19 -8.95 -20.02 -11.57
CA ALA A 19 -7.92 -19.35 -10.79
C ALA A 19 -8.27 -19.21 -9.29
N GLY A 20 -9.48 -19.61 -8.87
CA GLY A 20 -9.95 -19.43 -7.50
C GLY A 20 -9.08 -20.13 -6.44
N SER A 21 -8.40 -21.23 -6.81
CA SER A 21 -7.49 -21.98 -5.93
C SER A 21 -6.01 -21.60 -6.10
N LYS A 22 -5.67 -20.72 -7.04
CA LYS A 22 -4.29 -20.32 -7.31
C LYS A 22 -3.98 -19.05 -6.51
N PRO A 23 -3.05 -19.10 -5.53
CA PRO A 23 -2.70 -17.92 -4.78
C PRO A 23 -2.07 -16.87 -5.70
N LEU A 24 -2.47 -15.61 -5.50
CA LEU A 24 -1.79 -14.49 -6.12
C LEU A 24 -0.35 -14.46 -5.63
N LYS A 25 0.59 -14.32 -6.57
CA LYS A 25 2.00 -14.15 -6.26
C LYS A 25 2.32 -12.67 -6.30
N ASP A 26 2.87 -12.14 -5.22
CA ASP A 26 3.43 -10.80 -5.23
C ASP A 26 4.61 -10.79 -6.23
N PRO A 27 4.56 -9.95 -7.29
CA PRO A 27 5.67 -9.86 -8.24
C PRO A 27 6.92 -9.24 -7.61
N ILE A 28 6.79 -8.57 -6.46
CA ILE A 28 7.89 -7.93 -5.75
C ILE A 28 8.39 -8.86 -4.66
N ARG A 29 9.69 -9.15 -4.71
CA ARG A 29 10.32 -9.97 -3.67
C ARG A 29 10.33 -9.24 -2.32
N PRO A 30 10.13 -9.95 -1.20
CA PRO A 30 10.14 -9.35 0.15
C PRO A 30 11.41 -8.55 0.46
N GLU A 31 12.57 -8.99 -0.03
CA GLU A 31 13.85 -8.33 0.20
C GLU A 31 13.91 -6.96 -0.48
N THR A 32 13.23 -6.81 -1.62
CA THR A 32 13.12 -5.51 -2.31
C THR A 32 12.35 -4.52 -1.45
N ILE A 33 11.23 -4.94 -0.85
CA ILE A 33 10.45 -4.10 0.05
C ILE A 33 11.25 -3.72 1.30
N ALA A 34 11.97 -4.69 1.91
CA ALA A 34 12.83 -4.42 3.05
C ALA A 34 13.92 -3.38 2.73
N ARG A 35 14.56 -3.48 1.55
CA ARG A 35 15.55 -2.50 1.09
C ARG A 35 14.95 -1.12 0.87
N VAL A 36 13.74 -1.03 0.30
CA VAL A 36 13.04 0.26 0.11
C VAL A 36 12.74 0.92 1.45
N ARG A 37 12.23 0.16 2.44
CA ARG A 37 11.97 0.67 3.80
C ARG A 37 13.24 1.21 4.46
N ALA A 38 14.32 0.44 4.42
CA ALA A 38 15.61 0.84 4.97
C ALA A 38 16.16 2.11 4.28
N TYR A 39 16.05 2.18 2.95
CA TYR A 39 16.46 3.36 2.17
C TYR A 39 15.69 4.61 2.58
N ARG A 40 14.35 4.55 2.62
CA ARG A 40 13.50 5.71 2.98
C ARG A 40 13.81 6.20 4.39
N HIS A 41 13.89 5.29 5.36
CA HIS A 41 14.24 5.62 6.74
C HIS A 41 15.65 6.24 6.85
N GLY A 42 16.64 5.70 6.15
CA GLY A 42 17.99 6.27 6.10
C GLY A 42 18.02 7.67 5.50
N ARG A 43 17.26 7.90 4.41
CA ARG A 43 17.15 9.21 3.78
C ARG A 43 16.50 10.25 4.70
N ILE A 44 15.46 9.88 5.44
CA ILE A 44 14.83 10.79 6.43
C ILE A 44 15.86 11.21 7.48
N LYS A 45 16.63 10.25 8.02
CA LYS A 45 17.72 10.56 8.96
C LYS A 45 18.77 11.50 8.36
N GLN A 46 19.17 11.26 7.12
CA GLN A 46 20.11 12.13 6.42
C GLN A 46 19.57 13.57 6.32
N LYS A 47 18.29 13.74 6.00
CA LYS A 47 17.65 15.06 5.93
C LYS A 47 17.53 15.74 7.29
N LEU A 48 17.26 14.99 8.36
CA LEU A 48 17.29 15.54 9.72
C LEU A 48 18.66 16.11 10.07
N ILE A 49 19.74 15.40 9.74
CA ILE A 49 21.12 15.87 9.96
C ILE A 49 21.42 17.13 9.12
N GLU A 50 21.07 17.11 7.83
CA GLU A 50 21.28 18.23 6.91
C GLU A 50 20.63 19.54 7.38
N HIS A 51 19.50 19.44 8.07
CA HIS A 51 18.73 20.58 8.58
C HIS A 51 18.92 20.83 10.09
N ASP A 52 19.89 20.18 10.73
CA ASP A 52 20.16 20.27 12.18
C ASP A 52 18.90 20.07 13.06
N CYS A 53 18.10 19.06 12.70
CA CYS A 53 16.86 18.73 13.37
C CYS A 53 17.00 17.43 14.17
N ALA A 54 16.61 17.45 15.45
CA ALA A 54 16.66 16.25 16.29
C ALA A 54 15.57 15.21 15.93
N ALA A 55 14.43 15.67 15.42
CA ALA A 55 13.28 14.81 15.12
C ALA A 55 12.39 15.41 14.02
N LEU A 56 11.53 14.56 13.46
CA LEU A 56 10.47 14.92 12.53
C LEU A 56 9.12 14.44 13.08
N LEU A 57 8.12 15.31 13.03
CA LEU A 57 6.73 14.98 13.33
C LEU A 57 5.91 14.99 12.03
N VAL A 58 5.27 13.86 11.70
CA VAL A 58 4.52 13.68 10.45
C VAL A 58 3.05 13.39 10.71
N TYR A 59 2.17 14.22 10.15
CA TYR A 59 0.72 14.04 10.19
C TYR A 59 0.09 13.71 8.84
N ASP A 60 0.75 14.11 7.74
CA ASP A 60 0.29 13.77 6.41
C ASP A 60 0.39 12.24 6.19
N PRO A 61 -0.70 11.57 5.75
CA PRO A 61 -0.73 10.12 5.56
C PRO A 61 0.31 9.61 4.56
N LEU A 62 0.66 10.38 3.54
CA LEU A 62 1.70 10.03 2.58
C LEU A 62 3.09 10.10 3.21
N ASN A 63 3.34 11.08 4.09
CA ASN A 63 4.59 11.17 4.83
C ASN A 63 4.72 10.01 5.84
N ILE A 64 3.63 9.64 6.52
CA ILE A 64 3.59 8.47 7.41
C ILE A 64 3.89 7.20 6.60
N ARG A 65 3.25 7.02 5.44
CA ARG A 65 3.49 5.87 4.56
C ARG A 65 4.93 5.86 4.04
N TYR A 66 5.50 7.01 3.71
CA TYR A 66 6.88 7.10 3.26
C TYR A 66 7.86 6.69 4.37
N ALA A 67 7.61 7.15 5.60
CA ALA A 67 8.48 6.88 6.75
C ALA A 67 8.37 5.44 7.28
N THR A 68 7.17 4.85 7.24
CA THR A 68 6.87 3.58 7.94
C THR A 68 6.48 2.44 7.00
N ASP A 69 6.07 2.73 5.77
CA ASP A 69 5.40 1.81 4.84
C ASP A 69 4.09 1.20 5.39
N CYS A 70 3.53 1.79 6.44
CA CYS A 70 2.22 1.45 6.98
C CYS A 70 1.12 2.31 6.35
N SER A 71 -0.05 1.71 6.13
CA SER A 71 -1.31 2.41 5.84
C SER A 71 -2.34 2.01 6.88
N ASP A 72 -3.06 3.00 7.40
CA ASP A 72 -4.23 2.77 8.24
C ASP A 72 -5.36 3.68 7.75
N MET A 73 -6.46 3.07 7.29
CA MET A 73 -7.66 3.72 6.73
C MET A 73 -7.40 4.95 5.85
N GLN A 74 -6.40 4.89 4.97
CA GLN A 74 -6.16 5.97 4.00
C GLN A 74 -7.31 5.98 2.97
N ILE A 75 -7.94 7.14 2.80
CA ILE A 75 -9.09 7.38 1.89
C ILE A 75 -8.58 7.87 0.53
#